data_AF-A0A6G3TWF1-F1
#
_entry.id   AF-A0A6G3TWF1-F1
#
_cell.length_a   1.000
_cell.length_b   1.000
_cell.length_c   1.000
_cell.angle_alpha   90.00
_cell.angle_beta   90.00
_cell.angle_gamma   90.00
#
_symmetry.space_group_name_H-M   'P 1'
#
loop_
_entity.id
_entity.type
_entity.pdbx_description
1 polymer ?
#
loop_
_entity_poly.entity_id
_entity_poly.type
_entity_poly.pdbx_seq_one_letter_code
_entity_poly.pdbx_strand_id
1 'polypeptide(L)'
;MPLTLASLVHHTALKLTVRAGEDRLDVPVRWAHASELADPVPYMEGGELLLITALKLDAENPDAMRRYVKRLAGAGVVGLGFAVGVHYEDIPAALVEAAREEGLPLLEVPRRTPFLAISKAVSAAIAADQYRAVTAGFAAQRELTRHALSDGPEGLLTALAAQVDGWAALYDASGAVVGTAPEWAGRRAARLTADVQRLRERPAPASSVVAGPEDEDRVELHSLGTGRRPRAALAVGTA
;
A
#
# COMPACT_ATOMS: atom_id res chain seq x y z
N MET A 1 2.14 5.46 2.04
CA MET A 1 2.03 5.40 0.56
C MET A 1 3.16 4.51 0.09
N PRO A 2 2.86 3.44 -0.67
CA PRO A 2 3.86 2.50 -1.11
C PRO A 2 4.94 3.19 -1.95
N LEU A 3 6.17 2.70 -1.88
CA LEU A 3 7.24 3.11 -2.77
C LEU A 3 6.87 2.76 -4.22
N THR A 4 7.05 3.68 -5.16
CA THR A 4 6.81 3.46 -6.60
C THR A 4 8.09 3.60 -7.43
N LEU A 5 8.09 3.13 -8.68
CA LEU A 5 9.20 3.40 -9.60
C LEU A 5 9.38 4.90 -9.85
N ALA A 6 8.29 5.65 -9.98
CA ALA A 6 8.32 7.11 -10.07
C ALA A 6 9.10 7.72 -8.90
N SER A 7 8.88 7.24 -7.68
CA SER A 7 9.60 7.71 -6.49
C SER A 7 11.11 7.47 -6.58
N LEU A 8 11.54 6.35 -7.16
CA LEU A 8 12.96 6.03 -7.36
C LEU A 8 13.59 6.88 -8.47
N VAL A 9 12.86 7.13 -9.57
CA VAL A 9 13.34 8.00 -10.66
C VAL A 9 13.51 9.44 -10.18
N HIS A 10 12.56 9.95 -9.39
CA HIS A 10 12.65 11.28 -8.79
C HIS A 10 13.71 11.39 -7.67
N HIS A 11 14.25 10.27 -7.19
CA HIS A 11 15.32 10.27 -6.20
C HIS A 11 16.63 10.76 -6.83
N THR A 12 16.86 12.07 -6.77
CA THR A 12 17.94 12.78 -7.49
C THR A 12 19.35 12.23 -7.27
N ALA A 13 19.62 11.56 -6.14
CA ALA A 13 20.90 10.91 -5.88
C ALA A 13 21.14 9.63 -6.71
N LEU A 14 20.08 8.93 -7.14
CA LEU A 14 20.18 7.70 -7.92
C LEU A 14 20.43 7.97 -9.41
N LYS A 15 20.00 9.14 -9.91
CA LYS A 15 20.21 9.60 -11.30
C LYS A 15 19.71 8.57 -12.33
N LEU A 16 18.56 7.96 -12.05
CA LEU A 16 17.94 7.00 -12.96
C LEU A 16 17.25 7.75 -14.11
N THR A 17 17.33 7.18 -15.31
CA THR A 17 16.66 7.72 -16.50
C THR A 17 15.68 6.70 -17.03
N VAL A 18 14.45 7.10 -17.34
CA VAL A 18 13.46 6.20 -17.95
C VAL A 18 13.76 6.09 -19.44
N ARG A 19 13.80 4.85 -19.96
CA ARG A 19 14.08 4.56 -21.38
C ARG A 19 12.91 3.84 -22.07
N ALA A 20 11.98 3.27 -21.30
CA ALA A 20 10.69 2.76 -21.76
C ALA A 20 9.70 2.66 -20.58
N GLY A 21 8.41 2.64 -20.88
CA GLY A 21 7.34 2.35 -19.91
C GLY A 21 7.01 3.53 -18.98
N GLU A 22 7.14 4.75 -19.49
CA GLU A 22 6.92 6.01 -18.77
C GLU A 22 5.52 6.09 -18.14
N ASP A 23 4.51 5.53 -18.80
CA ASP A 23 3.12 5.55 -18.34
C ASP A 23 2.84 4.57 -17.18
N ARG A 24 3.83 3.75 -16.78
CA ARG A 24 3.68 2.70 -15.76
C ARG A 24 4.63 2.87 -14.57
N LEU A 25 5.04 4.10 -14.28
CA LEU A 25 5.95 4.37 -13.16
C LEU A 25 5.28 4.40 -11.78
N ASP A 26 3.95 4.52 -11.71
CA ASP A 26 3.21 4.52 -10.45
C ASP A 26 3.00 3.12 -9.85
N VAL A 27 3.60 2.10 -10.45
CA VAL A 27 3.57 0.73 -9.93
C VAL A 27 4.37 0.62 -8.61
N PRO A 28 3.82 -0.07 -7.59
CA PRO A 28 4.53 -0.31 -6.34
C PRO A 28 5.78 -1.18 -6.50
N VAL A 29 6.87 -0.78 -5.85
CA VAL A 29 8.12 -1.54 -5.77
C VAL A 29 8.22 -2.16 -4.38
N ARG A 30 8.24 -3.48 -4.33
CA ARG A 30 8.34 -4.27 -3.08
C ARG A 30 9.77 -4.65 -2.73
N TRP A 31 10.65 -4.73 -3.73
CA TRP A 31 12.03 -5.10 -3.55
C TRP A 31 12.88 -4.65 -4.74
N ALA A 32 14.20 -4.56 -4.56
CA ALA A 32 15.13 -4.39 -5.66
C ALA A 32 16.33 -5.31 -5.48
N HIS A 33 16.60 -6.13 -6.49
CA HIS A 33 17.66 -7.11 -6.44
C HIS A 33 18.40 -7.21 -7.79
N ALA A 34 19.68 -7.50 -7.71
CA ALA A 34 20.52 -7.68 -8.88
C ALA A 34 20.58 -9.16 -9.30
N SER A 35 20.38 -9.45 -10.57
CA SER A 35 20.51 -10.81 -11.10
C SER A 35 21.16 -10.80 -12.48
N GLU A 36 22.05 -11.75 -12.73
CA GLU A 36 22.65 -11.97 -14.05
C GLU A 36 22.22 -13.31 -14.65
N LEU A 37 21.12 -13.90 -14.15
CA LEU A 37 20.59 -15.14 -14.69
C LEU A 37 19.90 -14.89 -16.02
N ALA A 38 20.12 -15.80 -16.98
CA ALA A 38 19.39 -15.79 -18.25
C ALA A 38 17.88 -16.05 -18.06
N ASP A 39 17.54 -16.74 -16.97
CA ASP A 39 16.16 -16.91 -16.51
C ASP A 39 16.10 -16.73 -14.97
N PRO A 40 15.76 -15.53 -14.49
CA PRO A 40 15.63 -15.26 -13.06
C PRO A 40 14.23 -15.61 -12.52
N VAL A 41 13.24 -15.91 -13.39
CA VAL A 41 11.82 -16.09 -13.02
C VAL A 41 11.59 -17.10 -11.88
N PRO A 42 12.29 -18.24 -11.80
CA PRO A 42 12.08 -19.21 -10.71
C PRO A 42 12.32 -18.68 -9.29
N TYR A 43 12.95 -17.51 -9.16
CA TYR A 43 13.30 -16.89 -7.88
C TYR A 43 12.53 -15.59 -7.60
N MET A 44 11.60 -15.22 -8.48
CA MET A 44 10.81 -13.99 -8.34
C MET A 44 9.47 -14.27 -7.65
N GLU A 45 9.03 -13.31 -6.84
CA GLU A 45 7.74 -13.31 -6.13
C GLU A 45 6.77 -12.26 -6.70
N GLY A 46 7.26 -11.35 -7.54
CA GLY A 46 6.51 -10.25 -8.15
C GLY A 46 6.63 -8.95 -7.33
N GLY A 47 6.56 -7.81 -8.02
CA GLY A 47 6.74 -6.49 -7.42
C GLY A 47 8.19 -6.02 -7.33
N GLU A 48 9.15 -6.75 -7.91
CA GLU A 48 10.57 -6.40 -7.88
C GLU A 48 10.98 -5.45 -9.00
N LEU A 49 11.91 -4.55 -8.68
CA LEU A 49 12.78 -3.89 -9.64
C LEU A 49 14.04 -4.77 -9.82
N LEU A 50 14.14 -5.43 -10.98
CA LEU A 50 15.30 -6.27 -11.30
C LEU A 50 16.45 -5.39 -11.81
N LEU A 51 17.66 -5.57 -11.29
CA LEU A 51 18.84 -4.82 -11.71
C LEU A 51 19.82 -5.74 -12.45
N ILE A 52 20.24 -5.36 -13.66
CA ILE A 52 21.10 -6.21 -14.51
C ILE A 52 22.21 -5.40 -15.18
N THR A 53 23.35 -6.05 -15.39
CA THR A 53 24.46 -5.57 -16.25
C THR A 53 24.48 -6.31 -17.59
N ALA A 54 23.69 -7.38 -17.73
CA ALA A 54 23.58 -8.22 -18.90
C ALA A 54 24.88 -8.97 -19.26
N LEU A 55 25.73 -9.30 -18.28
CA LEU A 55 27.01 -10.01 -18.51
C LEU A 55 26.84 -11.42 -19.09
N LYS A 56 25.68 -12.04 -18.89
CA LYS A 56 25.36 -13.40 -19.37
C LYS A 56 24.23 -13.42 -20.40
N LEU A 57 23.83 -12.26 -20.90
CA LEU A 57 22.75 -12.11 -21.86
C LEU A 57 23.32 -11.67 -23.19
N ASP A 58 22.83 -12.25 -24.28
CA ASP A 58 23.05 -11.71 -25.62
C ASP A 58 22.07 -10.54 -25.83
N ALA A 59 22.39 -9.38 -25.25
CA ALA A 59 21.47 -8.24 -25.20
C ALA A 59 21.30 -7.51 -26.55
N GLU A 60 22.15 -7.83 -27.53
CA GLU A 60 22.02 -7.33 -28.91
C GLU A 60 21.01 -8.16 -29.73
N ASN A 61 20.69 -9.37 -29.30
CA ASN A 61 19.77 -10.26 -30.00
C ASN A 61 18.30 -9.90 -29.70
N PRO A 62 17.53 -9.41 -30.69
CA PRO A 62 16.16 -8.96 -30.47
C PRO A 62 15.24 -10.07 -29.96
N ASP A 63 15.34 -11.27 -30.52
CA ASP A 63 14.47 -12.39 -30.12
C ASP A 63 14.81 -12.89 -28.72
N ALA A 64 16.09 -12.83 -28.32
CA ALA A 64 16.49 -13.14 -26.96
C ALA A 64 15.93 -12.12 -25.96
N MET A 65 16.01 -10.82 -26.26
CA MET A 65 15.51 -9.75 -25.41
C MET A 65 13.99 -9.74 -25.30
N ARG A 66 13.25 -9.95 -26.41
CA ARG A 66 11.79 -10.12 -26.35
C ARG A 66 11.38 -11.27 -25.42
N ARG A 67 12.02 -12.45 -25.56
CA ARG A 67 11.74 -13.59 -24.66
C ARG A 67 12.09 -13.29 -23.20
N TYR A 68 13.21 -12.60 -22.97
CA TYR A 68 13.66 -12.26 -21.63
C TYR A 68 12.68 -11.30 -20.94
N VAL A 69 12.36 -10.17 -21.58
CA VAL A 69 11.42 -9.16 -21.04
C VAL A 69 10.04 -9.75 -20.83
N LYS A 70 9.52 -10.52 -21.79
CA LYS A 70 8.21 -11.17 -21.68
C LYS A 70 8.12 -12.10 -20.46
N ARG A 71 9.19 -12.86 -20.19
CA ARG A 71 9.27 -13.72 -19.00
C ARG A 71 9.24 -12.90 -17.71
N LEU A 72 9.99 -11.80 -17.64
CA LEU A 72 10.01 -10.93 -16.46
C LEU A 72 8.63 -10.31 -16.21
N ALA A 73 8.02 -9.73 -17.24
CA ALA A 73 6.68 -9.15 -17.15
C ALA A 73 5.65 -10.20 -16.71
N GLY A 74 5.70 -11.42 -17.27
CA GLY A 74 4.84 -12.53 -16.89
C GLY A 74 5.05 -13.03 -15.45
N ALA A 75 6.24 -12.83 -14.88
CA ALA A 75 6.57 -13.16 -13.49
C ALA A 75 6.19 -12.04 -12.50
N GLY A 76 5.64 -10.92 -12.97
CA GLY A 76 5.24 -9.80 -12.12
C GLY A 76 6.38 -8.85 -11.73
N VAL A 77 7.54 -8.94 -12.40
CA VAL A 77 8.59 -7.92 -12.26
C VAL A 77 8.02 -6.58 -12.71
N VAL A 78 8.18 -5.55 -11.88
CA VAL A 78 7.54 -4.25 -12.12
C VAL A 78 8.43 -3.29 -12.89
N GLY A 79 9.73 -3.54 -12.95
CA GLY A 79 10.66 -2.77 -13.76
C GLY A 79 12.03 -3.44 -13.88
N LEU A 80 12.79 -3.00 -14.88
CA LEU A 80 14.15 -3.44 -15.16
C LEU A 80 15.11 -2.25 -15.09
N GLY A 81 16.12 -2.31 -14.24
CA GLY A 81 17.22 -1.36 -14.20
C GLY A 81 18.45 -1.93 -14.91
N PHE A 82 18.92 -1.27 -15.95
CA PHE A 82 20.06 -1.69 -16.74
C PHE A 82 21.28 -0.80 -16.44
N ALA A 83 22.38 -1.40 -15.99
CA ALA A 83 23.62 -0.69 -15.74
C ALA A 83 24.41 -0.44 -17.04
N VAL A 84 24.55 0.84 -17.39
CA VAL A 84 25.39 1.29 -18.51
C VAL A 84 26.83 1.60 -18.07
N GLY A 85 27.78 1.49 -18.99
CA GLY A 85 29.21 1.69 -18.75
C GLY A 85 29.87 0.57 -17.94
N VAL A 86 29.28 -0.62 -17.90
CA VAL A 86 29.84 -1.82 -17.25
C VAL A 86 30.20 -2.87 -18.29
N HIS A 87 29.19 -3.45 -18.94
CA HIS A 87 29.38 -4.37 -20.06
C HIS A 87 29.03 -3.72 -21.40
N TYR A 88 27.95 -2.94 -21.41
CA TYR A 88 27.49 -2.14 -22.54
C TYR A 88 27.61 -0.65 -22.21
N GLU A 89 28.03 0.18 -23.17
CA GLU A 89 28.16 1.63 -22.99
C GLU A 89 26.80 2.36 -22.92
N ASP A 90 25.80 1.87 -23.66
CA ASP A 90 24.40 2.30 -23.56
C ASP A 90 23.49 1.05 -23.54
N ILE A 91 22.22 1.21 -23.24
CA ILE A 91 21.24 0.12 -23.28
C ILE A 91 21.07 -0.34 -24.74
N PRO A 92 21.26 -1.65 -25.03
CA PRO A 92 21.04 -2.19 -26.37
C PRO A 92 19.61 -1.91 -26.87
N ALA A 93 19.48 -1.50 -28.13
CA ALA A 93 18.19 -1.15 -28.73
C ALA A 93 17.18 -2.31 -28.67
N ALA A 94 17.67 -3.54 -28.85
CA ALA A 94 16.87 -4.76 -28.72
C ALA A 94 16.14 -4.87 -27.36
N LEU A 95 16.79 -4.44 -26.27
CA LEU A 95 16.18 -4.43 -24.93
C LEU A 95 15.16 -3.30 -24.77
N VAL A 96 15.46 -2.10 -25.29
CA VAL A 96 14.55 -0.95 -25.25
C VAL A 96 13.25 -1.28 -25.98
N GLU A 97 13.34 -1.82 -27.19
CA GLU A 97 12.16 -2.17 -27.99
C GLU A 97 11.36 -3.31 -27.33
N ALA A 98 12.01 -4.35 -26.82
CA ALA A 98 11.33 -5.40 -26.08
C ALA A 98 10.59 -4.87 -24.83
N ALA A 99 11.21 -3.95 -24.09
CA ALA A 99 10.60 -3.31 -22.92
C ALA A 99 9.38 -2.47 -23.29
N ARG A 100 9.43 -1.74 -24.41
CA ARG A 100 8.30 -0.98 -24.95
C ARG A 100 7.14 -1.88 -25.37
N GLU A 101 7.42 -2.94 -26.12
CA GLU A 101 6.42 -3.89 -26.60
C GLU A 101 5.64 -4.54 -25.45
N GLU A 102 6.33 -4.93 -24.38
CA GLU A 102 5.72 -5.57 -23.20
C GLU A 102 5.23 -4.56 -22.14
N GLY A 103 5.45 -3.26 -22.36
CA GLY A 103 5.10 -2.21 -21.40
C GLY A 103 5.80 -2.37 -20.04
N LEU A 104 7.02 -2.90 -20.01
CA LEU A 104 7.82 -3.06 -18.81
C LEU A 104 8.70 -1.81 -18.64
N PRO A 105 8.57 -1.05 -17.53
CA PRO A 105 9.44 0.08 -17.24
C PRO A 105 10.93 -0.31 -17.30
N LEU A 106 11.69 0.40 -18.12
CA LEU A 106 13.13 0.22 -18.29
C LEU A 106 13.86 1.47 -17.81
N LEU A 107 14.73 1.30 -16.82
CA LEU A 107 15.50 2.36 -16.21
C LEU A 107 16.97 2.20 -16.56
N GLU A 108 17.58 3.25 -17.07
CA GLU A 108 19.03 3.36 -17.16
C GLU A 108 19.60 3.65 -15.77
N VAL A 109 20.59 2.84 -15.38
CA VAL A 109 21.37 3.03 -14.16
C VAL A 109 22.77 3.46 -14.56
N PRO A 110 23.17 4.71 -14.27
CA PRO A 110 24.49 5.19 -14.67
C PRO A 110 25.58 4.49 -13.84
N ARG A 111 26.75 4.26 -14.44
CA ARG A 111 27.90 3.57 -13.82
C ARG A 111 28.26 4.02 -12.40
N ARG A 112 28.07 5.32 -12.10
CA ARG A 112 28.35 5.92 -10.78
C ARG A 112 27.34 5.51 -9.68
N THR A 113 26.20 4.96 -10.05
CA THR A 113 25.14 4.53 -9.14
C THR A 113 25.25 3.02 -8.93
N PRO A 114 25.86 2.55 -7.83
CA PRO A 114 25.93 1.12 -7.55
C PRO A 114 24.53 0.58 -7.27
N PHE A 115 24.24 -0.64 -7.72
CA PHE A 115 22.97 -1.32 -7.42
C PHE A 115 22.67 -1.39 -5.91
N LEU A 116 23.71 -1.48 -5.07
CA LEU A 116 23.56 -1.41 -3.61
C LEU A 116 22.89 -0.10 -3.14
N ALA A 117 23.16 1.04 -3.79
CA ALA A 117 22.52 2.30 -3.44
C ALA A 117 21.01 2.27 -3.74
N ILE A 118 20.62 1.64 -4.86
CA ILE A 118 19.21 1.45 -5.22
C ILE A 118 18.53 0.52 -4.22
N SER A 119 19.11 -0.66 -3.94
CA SER A 119 18.55 -1.61 -2.97
C SER A 119 18.44 -0.99 -1.57
N LYS A 120 19.41 -0.17 -1.14
CA LYS A 120 19.33 0.57 0.13
C LYS A 120 18.21 1.62 0.12
N ALA A 121 18.05 2.38 -0.96
CA ALA A 121 16.99 3.36 -1.09
C ALA A 121 15.60 2.71 -1.03
N VAL A 122 15.43 1.58 -1.72
CA VAL A 122 14.19 0.78 -1.71
C VAL A 122 13.91 0.24 -0.30
N SER A 123 14.89 -0.40 0.33
CA SER A 123 14.75 -0.93 1.69
C SER A 123 14.41 0.16 2.71
N ALA A 124 15.10 1.30 2.67
CA ALA A 124 14.85 2.43 3.56
C ALA A 124 13.44 3.01 3.38
N ALA A 125 12.97 3.14 2.13
CA ALA A 125 11.63 3.64 1.86
C ALA A 125 10.52 2.68 2.34
N ILE A 126 10.70 1.38 2.16
CA ILE A 126 9.77 0.36 2.69
C ILE A 126 9.73 0.43 4.22
N ALA A 127 10.89 0.47 4.88
CA ALA A 127 10.97 0.60 6.34
C ALA A 127 10.33 1.89 6.84
N ALA A 128 10.54 3.02 6.13
CA ALA A 128 9.93 4.30 6.47
C ALA A 128 8.40 4.28 6.31
N ASP A 129 7.86 3.59 5.29
CA ASP A 129 6.41 3.46 5.14
C ASP A 129 5.77 2.64 6.27
N GLN A 130 6.40 1.52 6.64
CA GLN A 130 5.99 0.71 7.80
C GLN A 130 6.03 1.52 9.11
N TYR A 131 7.10 2.29 9.33
CA TYR A 131 7.22 3.13 10.51
C TYR A 131 6.16 4.24 10.57
N ARG A 132 5.88 4.88 9.43
CA ARG A 132 4.82 5.89 9.30
C ARG A 132 3.45 5.31 9.64
N ALA A 133 3.14 4.11 9.16
CA ALA A 133 1.86 3.46 9.46
C ALA A 133 1.66 3.25 10.98
N VAL A 134 2.70 2.78 11.68
CA VAL A 134 2.64 2.58 13.14
C VAL A 134 2.51 3.92 13.89
N THR A 135 3.30 4.92 13.51
CA THR A 135 3.31 6.22 14.20
C THR A 135 2.02 7.00 13.97
N ALA A 136 1.44 6.90 12.77
CA ALA A 136 0.13 7.47 12.46
C ALA A 136 -0.98 6.89 13.36
N GLY A 137 -0.98 5.57 13.59
CA GLY A 137 -1.92 4.93 14.51
C GLY A 137 -1.82 5.46 15.94
N PHE A 138 -0.61 5.60 16.47
CA PHE A 138 -0.42 6.18 17.81
C PHE A 138 -0.80 7.66 17.88
N ALA A 139 -0.54 8.44 16.82
CA ALA A 139 -0.94 9.84 16.77
C ALA A 139 -2.48 9.97 16.79
N ALA A 140 -3.18 9.18 15.98
CA ALA A 140 -4.64 9.12 15.97
C ALA A 140 -5.20 8.70 17.33
N GLN A 141 -4.64 7.67 17.96
CA GLN A 141 -5.07 7.24 19.30
C GLN A 141 -4.93 8.36 20.34
N ARG A 142 -3.80 9.09 20.34
CA ARG A 142 -3.57 10.21 21.26
C ARG A 142 -4.57 11.34 21.03
N GLU A 143 -4.85 11.66 19.77
CA GLU A 143 -5.85 12.67 19.37
C GLU A 143 -7.23 12.33 19.92
N LEU A 144 -7.70 11.11 19.62
CA LEU A 144 -8.98 10.59 20.08
C LEU A 144 -9.07 10.57 21.62
N THR A 145 -8.01 10.14 22.30
CA THR A 145 -7.95 10.14 23.77
C THR A 145 -8.08 11.55 24.34
N ARG A 146 -7.46 12.55 23.71
CA ARG A 146 -7.56 13.94 24.16
C ARG A 146 -8.98 14.48 24.00
N HIS A 147 -9.59 14.28 22.83
CA HIS A 147 -10.98 14.70 22.58
C HIS A 147 -11.96 14.00 23.53
N ALA A 148 -11.75 12.72 23.83
CA ALA A 148 -12.57 12.02 24.82
C ALA A 148 -12.49 12.64 26.23
N LEU A 149 -11.33 13.21 26.59
CA LEU A 149 -11.11 13.83 27.89
C LEU A 149 -11.56 15.30 27.95
N SER A 150 -11.43 16.07 26.86
CA SER A 150 -11.78 17.51 26.83
C SER A 150 -13.23 17.76 26.41
N ASP A 151 -13.68 17.08 25.36
CA ASP A 151 -14.92 17.36 24.63
C ASP A 151 -15.96 16.25 24.85
N GLY A 152 -15.58 15.21 25.61
CA GLY A 152 -16.43 14.08 25.91
C GLY A 152 -16.71 13.17 24.70
N PRO A 153 -17.74 12.31 24.78
CA PRO A 153 -18.05 11.33 23.74
C PRO A 153 -18.36 11.94 22.36
N GLU A 154 -18.96 13.13 22.31
CA GLU A 154 -19.33 13.79 21.04
C GLU A 154 -18.10 14.31 20.28
N GLY A 155 -17.15 14.94 20.98
CA GLY A 155 -15.90 15.38 20.38
C GLY A 155 -15.03 14.20 19.93
N LEU A 156 -15.02 13.10 20.70
CA LEU A 156 -14.38 11.85 20.27
C LEU A 156 -14.99 11.30 18.98
N LEU A 157 -16.32 11.24 18.88
CA LEU A 157 -17.00 10.76 17.67
C LEU A 157 -16.69 11.65 16.47
N THR A 158 -16.65 12.97 16.66
CA THR A 158 -16.32 13.94 15.61
C THR A 158 -14.88 13.77 15.12
N ALA A 159 -13.92 13.66 16.03
CA ALA A 159 -12.52 13.41 15.70
C ALA A 159 -12.33 12.06 15.00
N LEU A 160 -13.05 11.02 15.44
CA LEU A 160 -13.01 9.70 14.82
C LEU A 160 -13.58 9.72 13.39
N ALA A 161 -14.74 10.33 13.19
CA ALA A 161 -15.37 10.48 11.87
C ALA A 161 -14.46 11.21 10.88
N ALA A 162 -13.78 12.27 11.32
CA ALA A 162 -12.80 12.99 10.50
C ALA A 162 -11.56 12.14 10.17
N GLN A 163 -11.07 11.34 11.12
CA GLN A 163 -9.88 10.49 10.94
C GLN A 163 -10.11 9.37 9.91
N VAL A 164 -11.36 8.87 9.81
CA VAL A 164 -11.73 7.78 8.89
C VAL A 164 -12.39 8.25 7.59
N ASP A 165 -12.47 9.58 7.40
CA ASP A 165 -13.18 10.20 6.28
C ASP A 165 -14.60 9.64 6.09
N GLY A 166 -15.36 9.61 7.18
CA GLY A 166 -16.65 8.94 7.22
C GLY A 166 -17.49 9.33 8.42
N TRP A 167 -18.00 8.34 9.13
CA TRP A 167 -18.91 8.55 10.26
C TRP A 167 -18.68 7.56 11.40
N ALA A 168 -19.07 7.97 12.60
CA ALA A 168 -19.01 7.17 13.81
C ALA A 168 -20.31 7.30 14.62
N ALA A 169 -20.70 6.22 15.31
CA ALA A 169 -21.84 6.21 16.23
C ALA A 169 -21.55 5.42 17.50
N LEU A 170 -21.99 5.94 18.63
CA LEU A 170 -21.92 5.29 19.93
C LEU A 170 -23.29 4.72 20.32
N TYR A 171 -23.28 3.49 20.84
CA TYR A 171 -24.44 2.80 21.35
C TYR A 171 -24.24 2.47 22.82
N ASP A 172 -25.31 2.56 23.61
CA ASP A 172 -25.29 2.21 25.02
C ASP A 172 -25.44 0.70 25.29
N ALA A 173 -25.58 0.36 26.58
CA ALA A 173 -25.84 -1.00 27.04
C ALA A 173 -27.26 -1.53 26.70
N SER A 174 -28.11 -0.79 25.99
CA SER A 174 -29.37 -1.29 25.43
C SER A 174 -29.28 -1.53 23.92
N GLY A 175 -28.24 -0.99 23.27
CA GLY A 175 -28.14 -0.94 21.80
C GLY A 175 -28.84 0.28 21.20
N ALA A 176 -29.23 1.26 22.03
CA ALA A 176 -29.74 2.54 21.57
C ALA A 176 -28.57 3.44 21.15
N VAL A 177 -28.74 4.19 20.06
CA VAL A 177 -27.78 5.20 19.61
C VAL A 177 -27.80 6.36 20.59
N VAL A 178 -26.64 6.68 21.16
CA VAL A 178 -26.48 7.77 22.16
C VAL A 178 -25.64 8.94 21.64
N GLY A 179 -24.97 8.77 20.49
CA GLY A 179 -24.26 9.85 19.83
C GLY A 179 -23.81 9.45 18.44
N THR A 180 -23.72 10.40 17.53
CA THR A 180 -23.23 10.19 16.17
C THR A 180 -22.44 11.39 15.69
N ALA A 181 -21.45 11.16 14.83
CA ALA A 181 -20.81 12.20 14.06
C ALA A 181 -20.47 11.70 12.66
N PRO A 182 -20.68 12.50 11.61
CA PRO A 182 -21.53 13.70 11.58
C PRO A 182 -23.02 13.38 11.88
N GLU A 183 -23.84 14.40 12.17
CA GLU A 183 -25.24 14.22 12.61
C GLU A 183 -26.10 13.40 11.63
N TRP A 184 -25.84 13.48 10.33
CA TRP A 184 -26.59 12.73 9.32
C TRP A 184 -26.46 11.21 9.50
N ALA A 185 -25.41 10.75 10.19
CA ALA A 185 -25.15 9.34 10.44
C ALA A 185 -26.17 8.70 11.40
N GLY A 186 -26.97 9.48 12.12
CA GLY A 186 -28.02 8.98 13.04
C GLY A 186 -28.96 7.95 12.40
N ARG A 187 -29.40 8.21 11.15
CA ARG A 187 -30.27 7.27 10.42
C ARG A 187 -29.55 5.99 10.00
N ARG A 188 -28.26 6.07 9.64
CA ARG A 188 -27.45 4.88 9.31
C ARG A 188 -27.20 4.06 10.57
N ALA A 189 -26.80 4.70 11.65
CA ALA A 189 -26.58 4.08 12.95
C ALA A 189 -27.81 3.33 13.47
N ALA A 190 -29.00 3.93 13.35
CA ALA A 190 -30.25 3.29 13.80
C ALA A 190 -30.56 1.97 13.07
N ARG A 191 -30.12 1.80 11.82
CA ARG A 191 -30.31 0.54 11.07
C ARG A 191 -29.44 -0.60 11.60
N LEU A 192 -28.32 -0.29 12.24
CA LEU A 192 -27.35 -1.27 12.76
C LEU A 192 -27.66 -1.74 14.18
N THR A 193 -28.75 -1.26 14.81
CA THR A 193 -29.09 -1.64 16.19
C THR A 193 -29.20 -3.16 16.37
N ALA A 194 -29.77 -3.88 15.41
CA ALA A 194 -29.88 -5.34 15.49
C ALA A 194 -28.51 -6.04 15.41
N ASP A 195 -27.59 -5.54 14.57
CA ASP A 195 -26.21 -6.04 14.47
C ASP A 195 -25.43 -5.78 15.76
N VAL A 196 -25.57 -4.59 16.33
CA VAL A 196 -24.96 -4.23 17.62
C VAL A 196 -25.48 -5.14 18.74
N GLN A 197 -26.79 -5.43 18.78
CA GLN A 197 -27.35 -6.34 19.76
C GLN A 197 -26.76 -7.76 19.64
N ARG A 198 -26.61 -8.28 18.42
CA ARG A 198 -25.92 -9.57 18.17
C ARG A 198 -24.46 -9.55 18.61
N LEU A 199 -23.72 -8.49 18.30
CA LEU A 199 -22.31 -8.36 18.68
C LEU A 199 -22.13 -8.45 20.21
N ARG A 200 -23.11 -7.96 20.97
CA ARG A 200 -23.06 -7.92 22.44
C ARG A 200 -23.28 -9.25 23.14
N GLU A 201 -23.77 -10.26 22.43
CA GLU A 201 -23.85 -11.63 22.94
C GLU A 201 -22.46 -12.28 23.03
N ARG A 202 -21.45 -11.67 22.40
CA ARG A 202 -20.05 -12.13 22.41
C ARG A 202 -19.28 -11.46 23.55
N PRO A 203 -18.35 -12.17 24.23
CA PRO A 203 -17.46 -11.56 25.21
C PRO A 203 -16.66 -10.40 24.60
N ALA A 204 -16.50 -9.29 25.33
CA ALA A 204 -15.69 -8.18 24.87
C ALA A 204 -14.19 -8.45 25.10
N PRO A 205 -13.29 -7.97 24.22
CA PRO A 205 -13.57 -7.21 23.00
C PRO A 205 -14.04 -8.12 21.85
N ALA A 206 -15.02 -7.65 21.09
CA ALA A 206 -15.51 -8.32 19.90
C ALA A 206 -15.75 -7.29 18.80
N SER A 207 -15.49 -7.67 17.56
CA SER A 207 -15.81 -6.87 16.39
C SER A 207 -16.60 -7.66 15.35
N SER A 208 -17.33 -6.94 14.50
CA SER A 208 -18.00 -7.49 13.32
C SER A 208 -18.02 -6.46 12.21
N VAL A 209 -17.89 -6.93 10.97
CA VAL A 209 -18.05 -6.08 9.78
C VAL A 209 -19.46 -6.32 9.22
N VAL A 210 -20.18 -5.23 8.96
CA VAL A 210 -21.50 -5.25 8.35
C VAL A 210 -21.40 -4.53 7.02
N ALA A 211 -21.80 -5.19 5.93
CA ALA A 211 -21.93 -4.57 4.62
C ALA A 211 -23.35 -3.99 4.49
N GLY A 212 -23.46 -2.75 4.01
CA GLY A 212 -24.75 -2.15 3.68
C GLY A 212 -25.45 -2.88 2.51
N PRO A 213 -26.79 -2.78 2.39
CA PRO A 213 -27.56 -3.44 1.33
C PRO A 213 -27.29 -2.92 -0.09
N GLU A 214 -26.38 -1.96 -0.27
CA GLU A 214 -26.05 -1.33 -1.57
C GLU A 214 -24.52 -1.19 -1.79
N ASP A 215 -23.71 -2.13 -1.28
CA ASP A 215 -22.26 -2.29 -1.57
C ASP A 215 -21.31 -1.08 -1.33
N GLU A 216 -21.79 0.07 -0.84
CA GLU A 216 -20.98 1.29 -0.70
C GLU A 216 -20.38 1.52 0.71
N ASP A 217 -21.07 1.11 1.79
CA ASP A 217 -20.59 1.36 3.16
C ASP A 217 -20.10 0.04 3.82
N ARG A 218 -18.78 -0.09 4.02
CA ARG A 218 -18.23 -1.08 4.96
C ARG A 218 -18.26 -0.50 6.36
N VAL A 219 -19.10 -1.07 7.24
CA VAL A 219 -19.22 -0.63 8.63
C VAL A 219 -18.56 -1.61 9.58
N GLU A 220 -17.65 -1.11 10.42
CA GLU A 220 -17.06 -1.88 11.51
C GLU A 220 -17.78 -1.58 12.82
N LEU A 221 -18.27 -2.63 13.46
CA LEU A 221 -18.84 -2.58 14.81
C LEU A 221 -17.83 -3.13 15.81
N HIS A 222 -17.65 -2.41 16.91
CA HIS A 222 -16.72 -2.76 17.99
C HIS A 222 -17.45 -2.72 19.33
N SER A 223 -17.30 -3.77 20.14
CA SER A 223 -17.83 -3.79 21.49
C SER A 223 -16.89 -3.08 22.46
N LEU A 224 -17.44 -2.26 23.36
CA LEU A 224 -16.67 -1.46 24.31
C LEU A 224 -16.77 -2.07 25.73
N GLY A 225 -15.60 -2.31 26.33
CA GLY A 225 -15.45 -2.87 27.68
C GLY A 225 -14.58 -4.12 27.70
N THR A 226 -14.28 -4.63 28.90
CA THR A 226 -13.36 -5.76 29.14
C THR A 226 -14.03 -6.94 29.86
N GLY A 227 -15.36 -7.04 29.79
CA GLY A 227 -16.16 -8.01 30.52
C GLY A 227 -16.97 -8.97 29.64
N ARG A 228 -17.61 -9.94 30.30
CA ARG A 228 -18.46 -10.96 29.65
C ARG A 228 -19.69 -10.38 28.94
N ARG A 229 -20.11 -9.16 29.29
CA ARG A 229 -21.12 -8.36 28.57
C ARG A 229 -20.53 -6.98 28.25
N PRO A 230 -20.55 -6.53 26.99
CA PRO A 230 -20.10 -5.19 26.63
C PRO A 230 -20.99 -4.11 27.25
N ARG A 231 -20.36 -2.99 27.62
CA ARG A 231 -21.04 -1.83 28.23
C ARG A 231 -21.58 -0.84 27.20
N ALA A 232 -21.02 -0.87 26.01
CA ALA A 232 -21.39 -0.03 24.87
C ALA A 232 -20.92 -0.69 23.57
N ALA A 233 -21.27 -0.11 22.44
CA ALA A 233 -20.69 -0.45 21.15
C ALA A 233 -20.40 0.81 20.33
N LEU A 234 -19.45 0.71 19.43
CA LEU A 234 -19.05 1.76 18.50
C LEU A 234 -19.25 1.25 17.07
N ALA A 235 -19.89 2.03 16.22
CA ALA A 235 -19.93 1.80 14.78
C ALA A 235 -19.05 2.85 14.09
N VAL A 236 -18.29 2.42 13.09
CA VAL A 236 -17.47 3.29 12.24
C VAL A 236 -17.68 2.86 10.79
N GLY A 237 -18.12 3.80 9.95
CA GLY A 237 -18.27 3.58 8.51
C GLY A 237 -17.44 4.59 7.72
N THR A 238 -16.80 4.13 6.65
CA THR A 238 -16.25 5.02 5.63
C THR A 238 -17.39 5.50 4.74
N ALA A 239 -17.36 6.77 4.31
CA ALA A 239 -18.34 7.31 3.37
C ALA A 239 -18.11 6.86 1.93
#